data_AF-A0A3P8JY71-F1
#
_entry.id   AF-A0A3P8JY71-F1
#
_cell.length_a   1.000
_cell.length_b   1.000
_cell.length_c   1.000
_cell.angle_alpha   90.00
_cell.angle_beta   90.00
_cell.angle_gamma   90.00
#
_symmetry.space_group_name_H-M   'P 1'
#
loop_
_entity.id
_entity.type
_entity.pdbx_description
1 polymer ?
#
loop_
_entity_poly.entity_id
_entity_poly.type
_entity_poly.pdbx_seq_one_letter_code
_entity_poly.pdbx_strand_id
1 'polypeptide(L)'
;MPRTLARATDRSLPTDADPEIPRGRRTRDYKEKMRRTLVAALSALMLALIGAPPAQAADVEAAIARGMTLVGTDTFGEYGCEDFVDFAYGRTTATGIPRDHARSFYEALAAKGLGHPDLPAPRGALVFTQSDYGYHVDISLGDGTYLSGAVQGLKRGYGDGSQIQVIDAPNPRPHRLLGWAHAPWK
;
A
#
# COMPACT_ATOMS: atom_id res chain seq x y z
N MET A 1 -9.45 12.01 -68.24
CA MET A 1 -10.48 11.91 -69.30
C MET A 1 -11.30 10.66 -68.99
N PRO A 2 -12.64 10.66 -68.92
CA PRO A 2 -13.65 11.60 -69.47
C PRO A 2 -14.16 12.57 -68.38
N ARG A 3 -14.58 13.84 -68.54
CA ARG A 3 -15.22 14.66 -69.60
C ARG A 3 -16.64 14.19 -69.96
N THR A 4 -17.65 14.98 -69.54
CA THR A 4 -18.54 15.77 -70.46
C THR A 4 -20.00 15.88 -69.98
N LEU A 5 -20.43 17.14 -69.72
CA LEU A 5 -21.75 17.79 -69.94
C LEU A 5 -23.00 17.20 -69.26
N ALA A 6 -24.08 17.94 -68.96
CA ALA A 6 -24.47 19.34 -68.87
C ALA A 6 -25.95 19.32 -68.44
N ARG A 7 -26.48 20.44 -67.93
CA ARG A 7 -27.64 21.16 -68.49
C ARG A 7 -28.43 21.89 -67.40
N ALA A 8 -28.60 23.18 -67.63
CA ALA A 8 -29.44 24.10 -66.89
C ALA A 8 -30.87 24.13 -67.45
N THR A 9 -31.85 24.41 -66.58
CA THR A 9 -33.10 25.18 -66.81
C THR A 9 -33.76 25.33 -65.43
N ASP A 10 -33.85 26.52 -64.82
CA ASP A 10 -34.71 27.69 -65.08
C ASP A 10 -36.07 27.63 -64.35
N ARG A 11 -36.39 28.78 -63.71
CA ARG A 11 -37.69 29.31 -63.26
C ARG A 11 -38.52 28.56 -62.20
N SER A 12 -38.70 29.20 -61.04
CA SER A 12 -39.88 30.06 -60.73
C SER A 12 -39.97 30.35 -59.22
N LEU A 13 -40.05 31.63 -58.84
CA LEU A 13 -40.59 32.10 -57.55
C LEU A 13 -42.12 32.07 -57.61
N PRO A 14 -42.82 31.76 -56.49
CA PRO A 14 -43.51 32.81 -55.72
C PRO A 14 -43.37 32.60 -54.19
N THR A 15 -43.10 33.64 -53.40
CA THR A 15 -44.06 34.51 -52.68
C THR A 15 -44.52 33.95 -51.33
N ASP A 16 -44.17 34.72 -50.29
CA ASP A 16 -44.77 34.85 -48.95
C ASP A 16 -45.35 33.63 -48.23
N ALA A 17 -44.67 33.24 -47.15
CA ALA A 17 -45.30 32.99 -45.86
C ALA A 17 -44.23 32.98 -44.76
N ASP A 18 -44.25 34.01 -43.91
CA ASP A 18 -43.64 33.97 -42.58
C ASP A 18 -44.62 33.22 -41.65
N PRO A 19 -44.15 32.23 -40.88
CA PRO A 19 -44.70 32.06 -39.55
C PRO A 19 -43.61 31.95 -38.48
N GLU A 20 -43.66 32.92 -37.57
CA GLU A 20 -43.35 32.85 -36.14
C GLU A 20 -42.37 31.76 -35.68
N ILE A 21 -41.15 32.19 -35.34
CA ILE A 21 -40.23 31.42 -34.50
C ILE A 21 -40.84 31.33 -33.08
N PRO A 22 -41.16 30.13 -32.55
CA PRO A 22 -41.51 29.98 -31.15
C PRO A 22 -40.22 30.07 -30.34
N ARG A 23 -39.94 31.27 -29.82
CA ARG A 23 -38.99 31.46 -28.73
C ARG A 23 -39.50 30.73 -27.49
N GLY A 24 -38.69 29.81 -26.94
CA GLY A 24 -38.67 29.64 -25.48
C GLY A 24 -39.11 28.31 -24.88
N ARG A 25 -38.98 27.15 -25.55
CA ARG A 25 -39.28 25.86 -24.89
C ARG A 25 -38.28 24.71 -25.12
N ARG A 26 -37.03 24.97 -25.49
CA ARG A 26 -36.01 23.92 -25.66
C ARG A 26 -34.80 23.99 -24.71
N THR A 27 -34.59 25.10 -24.00
CA THR A 27 -33.34 25.30 -23.23
C THR A 27 -33.43 24.94 -21.75
N ARG A 28 -34.65 24.79 -21.19
CA ARG A 28 -34.82 24.41 -19.77
C ARG A 28 -34.57 22.92 -19.52
N ASP A 29 -35.04 22.06 -20.42
CA ASP A 29 -35.03 20.60 -20.23
C ASP A 29 -33.61 20.00 -20.40
N TYR A 30 -32.80 20.57 -21.30
CA TYR A 30 -31.39 20.17 -21.45
C TYR A 30 -30.52 20.54 -20.24
N LYS A 31 -30.80 21.67 -19.58
CA LYS A 31 -30.01 22.15 -18.44
C LYS A 31 -30.26 21.34 -17.17
N GLU A 32 -31.49 20.83 -16.98
CA GLU A 32 -31.84 19.95 -15.86
C GLU A 32 -31.34 18.52 -16.05
N LYS A 33 -31.49 17.93 -17.25
CA LYS A 33 -30.94 16.60 -17.52
C LYS A 33 -29.42 16.58 -17.39
N MET A 34 -28.73 17.57 -17.94
CA MET A 34 -27.26 17.66 -17.86
C MET A 34 -26.75 17.89 -16.43
N ARG A 35 -27.47 18.67 -15.60
CA ARG A 35 -27.17 18.80 -14.16
C ARG A 35 -27.36 17.49 -13.39
N ARG A 36 -28.39 16.70 -13.71
CA ARG A 36 -28.64 15.41 -13.04
C ARG A 36 -27.62 14.34 -13.43
N THR A 37 -27.16 14.31 -14.69
CA THR A 37 -26.09 13.39 -15.10
C THR A 37 -24.73 13.77 -14.52
N LEU A 38 -24.44 15.07 -14.38
CA LEU A 38 -23.20 15.55 -13.74
C LEU A 38 -23.16 15.23 -12.25
N VAL A 39 -24.26 15.36 -11.52
CA VAL A 39 -24.29 15.02 -10.09
C VAL A 39 -24.12 13.52 -9.85
N ALA A 40 -24.71 12.65 -10.69
CA ALA A 40 -24.55 11.20 -10.56
C ALA A 40 -23.13 10.71 -10.87
N ALA A 41 -22.45 11.31 -11.87
CA ALA A 41 -21.07 10.96 -12.20
C ALA A 41 -20.06 11.44 -11.13
N LEU A 42 -20.33 12.56 -10.44
CA LEU A 42 -19.48 13.05 -9.35
C LEU A 42 -19.59 12.21 -8.07
N SER A 43 -20.74 11.58 -7.79
CA SER A 43 -20.92 10.74 -6.59
C SER A 43 -20.20 9.38 -6.69
N ALA A 44 -20.12 8.78 -7.88
CA ALA A 44 -19.42 7.51 -8.08
C ALA A 44 -17.89 7.66 -7.99
N LEU A 45 -17.35 8.83 -8.38
CA LEU A 45 -15.91 9.09 -8.32
C LEU A 45 -15.41 9.31 -6.88
N MET A 46 -16.23 9.90 -6.01
CA MET A 46 -15.89 10.12 -4.58
C MET A 46 -15.91 8.82 -3.75
N LEU A 47 -16.69 7.79 -4.13
CA LEU A 47 -16.66 6.50 -3.41
C LEU A 47 -15.43 5.63 -3.75
N ALA A 48 -14.83 5.80 -4.93
CA ALA A 48 -13.64 5.03 -5.33
C ALA A 48 -12.35 5.49 -4.63
N LEU A 49 -12.31 6.74 -4.14
CA LEU A 49 -11.15 7.31 -3.44
C LEU A 49 -11.08 6.93 -1.94
N ILE A 50 -12.12 6.33 -1.38
CA ILE A 50 -12.19 5.96 0.05
C ILE A 50 -11.79 4.50 0.29
N GLY A 51 -11.77 3.65 -0.76
CA GLY A 51 -11.66 2.19 -0.60
C GLY A 51 -10.37 1.52 -1.08
N ALA A 52 -9.47 2.23 -1.78
CA ALA A 52 -8.21 1.62 -2.22
C ALA A 52 -7.17 1.75 -1.10
N PRO A 53 -6.62 0.63 -0.58
CA PRO A 53 -5.49 0.72 0.35
C PRO A 53 -4.36 1.48 -0.36
N PRO A 54 -3.65 2.38 0.34
CA PRO A 54 -2.50 3.06 -0.25
C PRO A 54 -1.52 2.02 -0.78
N ALA A 55 -0.84 2.29 -1.90
CA ALA A 55 0.09 1.32 -2.52
C ALA A 55 1.07 0.70 -1.50
N GLN A 56 1.52 1.50 -0.53
CA GLN A 56 2.37 1.05 0.57
C GLN A 56 1.72 -0.01 1.48
N ALA A 57 0.40 0.03 1.69
CA ALA A 57 -0.32 -1.00 2.42
C ALA A 57 -0.41 -2.31 1.60
N ALA A 58 -0.53 -2.23 0.27
CA ALA A 58 -0.51 -3.43 -0.57
C ALA A 58 0.86 -4.14 -0.52
N ASP A 59 1.96 -3.39 -0.49
CA ASP A 59 3.31 -3.95 -0.34
C ASP A 59 3.54 -4.53 1.07
N VAL A 60 2.98 -3.90 2.11
CA VAL A 60 3.02 -4.40 3.50
C VAL A 60 2.24 -5.71 3.64
N GLU A 61 1.01 -5.80 3.13
CA GLU A 61 0.24 -7.04 3.23
C GLU A 61 0.89 -8.18 2.45
N ALA A 62 1.46 -7.89 1.28
CA ALA A 62 2.24 -8.87 0.53
C ALA A 62 3.47 -9.33 1.33
N ALA A 63 4.15 -8.42 2.05
CA ALA A 63 5.30 -8.76 2.85
C ALA A 63 4.93 -9.64 4.06
N ILE A 64 3.88 -9.28 4.78
CA ILE A 64 3.36 -10.07 5.90
C ILE A 64 2.89 -11.42 5.39
N ALA A 65 2.13 -11.48 4.29
CA ALA A 65 1.66 -12.73 3.71
C ALA A 65 2.82 -13.66 3.33
N ARG A 66 3.91 -13.12 2.73
CA ARG A 66 5.13 -13.89 2.44
C ARG A 66 5.78 -14.41 3.72
N GLY A 67 6.00 -13.56 4.71
CA GLY A 67 6.61 -13.96 5.98
C GLY A 67 5.79 -15.03 6.72
N MET A 68 4.46 -14.91 6.69
CA MET A 68 3.54 -15.88 7.31
C MET A 68 3.65 -17.30 6.70
N THR A 69 4.13 -17.43 5.47
CA THR A 69 4.34 -18.77 4.86
C THR A 69 5.46 -19.58 5.53
N LEU A 70 6.31 -18.93 6.32
CA LEU A 70 7.41 -19.55 7.04
C LEU A 70 7.16 -19.68 8.55
N VAL A 71 5.99 -19.30 9.04
CA VAL A 71 5.63 -19.54 10.45
C VAL A 71 5.71 -21.04 10.76
N GLY A 72 6.36 -21.38 11.87
CA GLY A 72 6.59 -22.77 12.27
C GLY A 72 7.88 -23.39 11.70
N THR A 73 8.75 -22.60 11.06
CA THR A 73 10.01 -23.09 10.49
C THR A 73 11.25 -22.42 11.09
N ASP A 74 12.42 -23.02 10.78
CA ASP A 74 13.75 -22.55 11.20
C ASP A 74 14.60 -22.07 10.01
N THR A 75 13.94 -21.63 8.93
CA THR A 75 14.57 -21.44 7.60
C THR A 75 15.80 -20.53 7.60
N PHE A 76 15.87 -19.53 8.49
CA PHE A 76 16.97 -18.56 8.54
C PHE A 76 17.91 -18.73 9.74
N GLY A 77 17.68 -19.74 10.59
CA GLY A 77 18.55 -19.99 11.73
C GLY A 77 18.39 -18.98 12.87
N GLU A 78 19.20 -19.17 13.90
CA GLU A 78 19.12 -18.50 15.20
C GLU A 78 19.46 -17.00 15.12
N TYR A 79 20.15 -16.56 14.07
CA TYR A 79 20.62 -15.17 13.88
C TYR A 79 20.14 -14.58 12.54
N GLY A 80 19.09 -15.14 11.95
CA GLY A 80 18.57 -14.74 10.65
C GLY A 80 17.43 -13.72 10.69
N CYS A 81 17.36 -12.83 11.68
CA CYS A 81 16.22 -11.92 11.82
C CYS A 81 16.12 -10.94 10.63
N GLU A 82 17.25 -10.41 10.17
CA GLU A 82 17.33 -9.58 8.97
C GLU A 82 17.02 -10.35 7.70
N ASP A 83 17.49 -11.59 7.58
CA ASP A 83 17.22 -12.44 6.40
C ASP A 83 15.72 -12.74 6.27
N PHE A 84 15.05 -12.97 7.40
CA PHE A 84 13.62 -13.16 7.45
C PHE A 84 12.86 -11.91 6.99
N VAL A 85 13.24 -10.73 7.50
CA VAL A 85 12.63 -9.46 7.08
C VAL A 85 12.89 -9.22 5.60
N ASP A 86 14.11 -9.45 5.13
CA ASP A 86 14.44 -9.31 3.71
C ASP A 86 13.59 -10.24 2.85
N PHE A 87 13.48 -11.51 3.20
CA PHE A 87 12.59 -12.45 2.52
C PHE A 87 11.13 -11.95 2.49
N ALA A 88 10.60 -11.52 3.63
CA ALA A 88 9.24 -11.00 3.72
C ALA A 88 9.04 -9.81 2.76
N TYR A 89 9.98 -8.87 2.71
CA TYR A 89 9.89 -7.71 1.82
C TYR A 89 10.39 -7.96 0.38
N GLY A 90 10.70 -9.20 0.01
CA GLY A 90 11.19 -9.54 -1.34
C GLY A 90 12.57 -8.95 -1.64
N ARG A 91 13.38 -8.77 -0.60
CA ARG A 91 14.76 -8.25 -0.63
C ARG A 91 15.76 -9.39 -0.44
N THR A 92 17.01 -9.00 -0.50
CA THR A 92 18.18 -9.82 -0.19
C THR A 92 19.08 -9.01 0.74
N THR A 93 20.04 -9.64 1.41
CA THR A 93 21.01 -8.93 2.27
C THR A 93 21.78 -7.80 1.54
N ALA A 94 21.86 -7.84 0.20
CA ALA A 94 22.47 -6.79 -0.62
C ALA A 94 21.52 -5.61 -0.91
N THR A 95 20.20 -5.81 -0.83
CA THR A 95 19.16 -4.83 -1.18
C THR A 95 18.25 -4.46 -0.02
N GLY A 96 18.40 -5.14 1.11
CA GLY A 96 17.60 -5.02 2.31
C GLY A 96 18.42 -4.63 3.54
N ILE A 97 18.26 -5.36 4.64
CA ILE A 97 19.05 -5.19 5.86
C ILE A 97 20.22 -6.18 5.81
N PRO A 98 21.48 -5.72 5.80
CA PRO A 98 22.60 -6.63 5.92
C PRO A 98 22.50 -7.47 7.19
N ARG A 99 22.90 -8.75 7.13
CA ARG A 99 22.89 -9.65 8.30
C ARG A 99 23.72 -9.06 9.45
N ASP A 100 23.23 -9.19 10.68
CA ASP A 100 23.85 -8.65 11.92
C ASP A 100 23.90 -7.11 11.98
N HIS A 101 23.12 -6.41 11.14
CA HIS A 101 23.10 -4.95 11.07
C HIS A 101 21.79 -4.30 11.53
N ALA A 102 20.86 -5.03 12.16
CA ALA A 102 19.59 -4.49 12.68
C ALA A 102 19.77 -3.15 13.43
N ARG A 103 20.76 -3.05 14.33
CA ARG A 103 21.05 -1.81 15.07
C ARG A 103 21.43 -0.65 14.14
N SER A 104 22.50 -0.85 13.36
CA SER A 104 23.03 0.21 12.50
C SER A 104 22.02 0.64 11.43
N PHE A 105 21.17 -0.29 10.99
CA PHE A 105 20.08 0.00 10.07
C PHE A 105 19.03 0.92 10.70
N TYR A 106 18.58 0.62 11.92
CA TYR A 106 17.67 1.50 12.65
C TYR A 106 18.30 2.86 12.96
N GLU A 107 19.54 2.90 13.45
CA GLU A 107 20.26 4.15 13.73
C GLU A 107 20.37 5.03 12.48
N ALA A 108 20.60 4.44 11.30
CA ALA A 108 20.64 5.18 10.03
C ALA A 108 19.27 5.73 9.61
N LEU A 109 18.16 5.04 9.93
CA LEU A 109 16.81 5.55 9.70
C LEU A 109 16.46 6.66 10.70
N ALA A 110 16.79 6.47 11.98
CA ALA A 110 16.59 7.46 13.02
C ALA A 110 17.38 8.75 12.75
N ALA A 111 18.62 8.65 12.27
CA ALA A 111 19.43 9.81 11.87
C ALA A 111 18.82 10.63 10.72
N LYS A 112 17.92 10.03 9.93
CA LYS A 112 17.14 10.69 8.86
C LYS A 112 15.78 11.22 9.34
N GLY A 113 15.47 11.09 10.63
CA GLY A 113 14.17 11.46 11.20
C GLY A 113 13.05 10.48 10.87
N LEU A 114 13.38 9.23 10.48
CA LEU A 114 12.41 8.19 10.14
C LEU A 114 12.19 7.17 11.26
N GLY A 115 12.95 7.28 12.35
CA GLY A 115 12.84 6.43 13.52
C GLY A 115 11.84 6.98 14.52
N HIS A 116 11.04 6.09 15.10
CA HIS A 116 10.04 6.39 16.11
C HIS A 116 10.38 5.63 17.39
N PRO A 117 10.57 6.33 18.53
CA PRO A 117 11.11 5.71 19.73
C PRO A 117 10.09 4.85 20.50
N ASP A 118 8.80 5.07 20.30
CA ASP A 118 7.74 4.55 21.17
C ASP A 118 6.76 3.63 20.43
N LEU A 119 6.24 2.63 21.13
CA LEU A 119 5.11 1.81 20.68
C LEU A 119 3.77 2.54 20.93
N PRO A 120 2.68 2.18 20.22
CA PRO A 120 2.55 1.07 19.27
C PRO A 120 3.18 1.38 17.91
N ALA A 121 3.82 0.35 17.34
CA ALA A 121 4.26 0.40 15.95
C ALA A 121 3.07 0.07 15.01
N PRO A 122 2.92 0.77 13.88
CA PRO A 122 1.87 0.46 12.92
C PRO A 122 2.14 -0.87 12.20
N ARG A 123 1.10 -1.47 11.63
CA ARG A 123 1.21 -2.68 10.81
C ARG A 123 2.25 -2.52 9.69
N GLY A 124 3.15 -3.48 9.57
CA GLY A 124 4.27 -3.46 8.61
C GLY A 124 5.43 -2.56 9.00
N ALA A 125 5.45 -1.96 10.19
CA ALA A 125 6.65 -1.33 10.70
C ALA A 125 7.71 -2.37 11.08
N LEU A 126 8.97 -2.05 10.83
CA LEU A 126 10.13 -2.79 11.33
C LEU A 126 10.41 -2.32 12.75
N VAL A 127 10.42 -3.24 13.70
CA VAL A 127 10.55 -2.95 15.14
C VAL A 127 11.88 -3.50 15.63
N PHE A 128 12.70 -2.64 16.20
CA PHE A 128 14.08 -2.94 16.55
C PHE A 128 14.26 -2.98 18.06
N THR A 129 14.85 -4.07 18.54
CA THR A 129 15.12 -4.27 19.97
C THR A 129 16.58 -4.69 20.21
N GLN A 130 17.02 -4.55 21.45
CA GLN A 130 18.30 -5.03 21.94
C GLN A 130 18.04 -5.96 23.13
N SER A 131 18.68 -7.13 23.13
CA SER A 131 18.70 -8.08 24.25
C SER A 131 20.11 -8.59 24.50
N ASP A 132 20.28 -9.48 25.48
CA ASP A 132 21.56 -10.14 25.77
C ASP A 132 22.06 -11.02 24.60
N TYR A 133 21.16 -11.41 23.69
CA TYR A 133 21.47 -12.18 22.48
C TYR A 133 21.84 -11.31 21.27
N GLY A 134 21.78 -9.99 21.41
CA GLY A 134 22.09 -9.03 20.35
C GLY A 134 20.90 -8.18 19.94
N TYR A 135 21.00 -7.63 18.73
CA TYR A 135 19.98 -6.77 18.14
C TYR A 135 19.03 -7.60 17.31
N HIS A 136 17.77 -7.19 17.30
CA HIS A 136 16.71 -7.95 16.67
C HIS A 136 15.79 -7.03 15.89
N VAL A 137 15.20 -7.56 14.81
CA VAL A 137 14.19 -6.86 14.02
C VAL A 137 12.97 -7.76 13.80
N ASP A 138 11.80 -7.21 14.12
CA ASP A 138 10.49 -7.84 13.94
C ASP A 138 9.63 -7.05 12.93
N ILE A 139 8.61 -7.69 12.35
CA ILE A 139 7.58 -7.01 11.57
C ILE A 139 6.34 -6.85 12.45
N SER A 140 5.91 -5.62 12.74
CA SER A 140 4.68 -5.39 13.51
C SER A 140 3.44 -5.80 12.71
N LEU A 141 2.51 -6.52 13.35
CA LEU A 141 1.21 -6.85 12.77
C LEU A 141 0.15 -5.76 13.04
N GLY A 142 0.49 -4.74 13.84
CA GLY A 142 -0.32 -3.55 14.10
C GLY A 142 -1.38 -3.70 15.21
N ASP A 143 -1.53 -4.89 15.76
CA ASP A 143 -2.47 -5.23 16.84
C ASP A 143 -1.75 -5.54 18.17
N GLY A 144 -0.49 -5.14 18.29
CA GLY A 144 0.37 -5.48 19.41
C GLY A 144 1.07 -6.83 19.29
N THR A 145 0.86 -7.56 18.20
CA THR A 145 1.63 -8.76 17.87
C THR A 145 2.68 -8.48 16.80
N TYR A 146 3.66 -9.37 16.70
CA TYR A 146 4.84 -9.22 15.85
C TYR A 146 5.13 -10.54 15.15
N LEU A 147 5.41 -10.46 13.86
CA LEU A 147 5.93 -11.56 13.07
C LEU A 147 7.45 -11.51 13.15
N SER A 148 8.03 -12.46 13.87
CA SER A 148 9.46 -12.54 14.18
C SER A 148 10.10 -13.70 13.44
N GLY A 149 11.30 -13.48 12.91
CA GLY A 149 12.25 -14.55 12.56
C GLY A 149 13.26 -14.78 13.68
N ALA A 150 14.12 -15.80 13.58
CA ALA A 150 15.27 -16.01 14.46
C ALA A 150 15.00 -15.94 15.98
N VAL A 151 13.80 -16.30 16.42
CA VAL A 151 13.44 -16.28 17.84
C VAL A 151 14.21 -17.36 18.59
N GLN A 152 14.93 -16.98 19.65
CA GLN A 152 15.83 -17.88 20.37
C GLN A 152 15.29 -18.34 21.74
N GLY A 153 15.50 -19.62 22.04
CA GLY A 153 15.51 -20.16 23.41
C GLY A 153 14.18 -20.10 24.17
N LEU A 154 13.05 -20.02 23.48
CA LEU A 154 11.76 -19.93 24.15
C LEU A 154 11.46 -21.15 25.02
N LYS A 155 10.96 -20.89 26.24
CA LYS A 155 10.30 -21.94 27.03
C LYS A 155 8.98 -22.31 26.35
N ARG A 156 8.56 -23.56 26.44
CA ARG A 156 7.23 -24.04 26.02
C ARG A 156 6.16 -23.05 26.49
N GLY A 157 5.40 -22.45 25.56
CA GLY A 157 4.32 -21.49 25.84
C GLY A 157 4.51 -20.06 25.29
N TYR A 158 5.71 -19.69 24.84
CA TYR A 158 6.00 -18.38 24.25
C TYR A 158 6.01 -18.41 22.70
N GLY A 159 5.08 -19.17 22.12
CA GLY A 159 5.05 -19.54 20.70
C GLY A 159 5.19 -21.06 20.52
N ASP A 160 5.49 -21.53 19.31
CA ASP A 160 5.53 -22.96 18.97
C ASP A 160 6.91 -23.61 19.08
N GLY A 161 7.94 -22.80 19.36
CA GLY A 161 9.33 -23.24 19.53
C GLY A 161 10.15 -23.26 18.24
N SER A 162 9.55 -22.92 17.10
CA SER A 162 10.27 -22.58 15.88
C SER A 162 10.93 -21.21 15.99
N GLN A 163 11.86 -20.91 15.09
CA GLN A 163 12.50 -19.60 15.03
C GLN A 163 11.63 -18.54 14.36
N ILE A 164 10.68 -18.93 13.51
CA ILE A 164 9.79 -18.02 12.80
C ILE A 164 8.37 -18.18 13.33
N GLN A 165 7.86 -17.18 14.06
CA GLN A 165 6.54 -17.25 14.68
C GLN A 165 5.92 -15.87 14.93
N VAL A 166 4.66 -15.88 15.34
CA VAL A 166 3.97 -14.69 15.84
C VAL A 166 4.12 -14.62 17.36
N ILE A 167 4.57 -13.47 17.87
CA ILE A 167 4.84 -13.21 19.29
C ILE A 167 4.03 -11.98 19.77
N ASP A 168 3.74 -11.93 21.07
CA ASP A 168 2.90 -10.92 21.73
C ASP A 168 3.69 -9.74 22.34
N ALA A 169 5.01 -9.74 22.16
CA ALA A 169 5.92 -8.64 22.51
C ALA A 169 7.05 -8.60 21.49
N PRO A 170 7.61 -7.43 21.15
CA PRO A 170 8.74 -7.35 20.24
C PRO A 170 9.96 -7.93 20.95
N ASN A 171 10.52 -9.02 20.44
CA ASN A 171 11.45 -9.91 21.15
C ASN A 171 10.87 -10.51 22.47
N PRO A 172 10.68 -11.83 22.55
CA PRO A 172 10.02 -12.47 23.70
C PRO A 172 10.90 -12.59 24.97
N ARG A 173 12.11 -12.01 24.95
CA ARG A 173 13.02 -11.92 26.09
C ARG A 173 12.95 -10.53 26.73
N PRO A 174 13.49 -10.34 27.95
CA PRO A 174 13.82 -9.01 28.44
C PRO A 174 14.65 -8.27 27.38
N HIS A 175 14.14 -7.14 26.94
CA HIS A 175 14.73 -6.37 25.86
C HIS A 175 14.62 -4.88 26.16
N ARG A 176 15.44 -4.11 25.47
CA ARG A 176 15.32 -2.67 25.33
C ARG A 176 14.80 -2.36 23.93
N LEU A 177 13.71 -1.59 23.85
CA LEU A 177 13.25 -1.03 22.59
C LEU A 177 14.27 0.00 22.09
N LEU A 178 14.71 -0.15 20.84
CA LEU A 178 15.45 0.90 20.13
C LEU A 178 14.46 1.86 19.44
N GLY A 179 13.40 1.28 18.87
CA GLY A 179 12.25 1.97 18.28
C GLY A 179 11.75 1.22 17.06
N TRP A 180 11.00 1.90 16.20
CA TRP A 180 10.50 1.34 14.95
C TRP A 180 10.63 2.33 13.79
N ALA A 181 10.59 1.81 12.58
CA ALA A 181 10.53 2.61 11.36
C ALA A 181 9.73 1.87 10.28
N HIS A 182 9.15 2.61 9.34
CA HIS A 182 8.63 1.96 8.14
C HIS A 182 9.79 1.36 7.32
N ALA A 183 9.55 0.22 6.69
CA ALA A 183 10.47 -0.32 5.70
C ALA A 183 10.75 0.79 4.65
N PRO A 184 12.03 1.15 4.41
CA PRO A 184 12.36 2.30 3.57
C PRO A 184 12.24 2.00 2.07
N TRP A 185 11.90 0.76 1.73
CA TRP A 185 11.81 0.29 0.36
C TRP A 185 10.37 0.34 -0.15
N LYS A 186 10.24 0.74 -1.42
CA LYS A 186 9.00 0.65 -2.20
C LYS A 186 9.00 -0.64 -2.99
#